data_AF-A0A2V6BHQ0-F1
#
_entry.id   AF-A0A2V6BHQ0-F1
#
_cell.length_a   1.000
_cell.length_b   1.000
_cell.length_c   1.000
_cell.angle_alpha   90.00
_cell.angle_beta   90.00
_cell.angle_gamma   90.00
#
_symmetry.space_group_name_H-M   'P 1'
#
loop_
_entity.id
_entity.type
_entity.pdbx_description
1 polymer ?
#
loop_
_entity_poly.entity_id
_entity_poly.type
_entity_poly.pdbx_seq_one_letter_code
_entity_poly.pdbx_strand_id
1 'polypeptide(L)' 'MTKGTGSLALILHAHLPFVRHPEHEFFREENWLFEAISESYVPLLQMIRRLLRRGVRFKLTLSVS' A
#
# COMPACT_ATOMS: atom_id res chain seq x y z
N MET A 1 -37.50 10.66 5.46
CA MET A 1 -36.47 9.95 6.25
C MET A 1 -35.12 10.17 5.57
N THR A 2 -34.30 11.11 6.07
CA THR A 2 -32.93 11.29 5.58
C THR A 2 -32.09 10.11 6.08
N LYS A 3 -31.74 9.19 5.17
CA LYS A 3 -30.86 8.06 5.46
C LYS A 3 -29.53 8.62 5.99
N GLY A 4 -29.23 8.40 7.27
CA GLY A 4 -27.98 8.89 7.87
C GLY A 4 -26.79 8.37 7.07
N THR A 5 -25.96 9.27 6.54
CA THR A 5 -24.76 8.90 5.79
C THR A 5 -23.66 8.55 6.77
N GLY A 6 -23.33 7.27 6.89
CA GLY A 6 -22.14 6.81 7.62
C GLY A 6 -20.85 7.21 6.90
N SER A 7 -19.75 7.30 7.65
CA SER A 7 -18.41 7.53 7.10
C SER A 7 -17.57 6.26 7.19
N LEU A 8 -16.72 6.02 6.19
CA LEU A 8 -15.75 4.93 6.16
C LEU A 8 -14.34 5.52 6.05
N ALA A 9 -13.44 5.09 6.93
CA ALA A 9 -12.02 5.39 6.87
C ALA A 9 -11.23 4.10 6.66
N LEU A 10 -10.57 3.97 5.52
CA LEU A 10 -9.61 2.90 5.27
C LEU A 10 -8.20 3.41 5.54
N ILE A 11 -7.55 2.84 6.54
CA ILE A 11 -6.19 3.21 6.96
C ILE A 11 -5.29 1.99 6.75
N LEU A 12 -4.30 2.13 5.88
CA LEU A 12 -3.30 1.11 5.59
C LEU A 12 -1.98 1.52 6.24
N HIS A 13 -1.35 0.59 6.96
CA HIS A 13 -0.03 0.79 7.55
C HIS A 13 0.97 -0.13 6.85
N ALA A 14 1.86 0.45 6.04
CA ALA A 14 2.94 -0.23 5.37
C ALA A 14 4.21 -0.04 6.19
N HIS A 15 4.68 -1.12 6.81
CA HIS A 15 5.92 -1.10 7.56
C HIS A 15 6.83 -2.25 7.13
N LEU A 16 8.11 -1.92 6.99
CA LEU A 16 9.18 -2.90 6.88
C LEU A 16 10.38 -2.40 7.70
N PRO A 17 11.08 -3.28 8.46
CA PRO A 17 12.35 -2.88 9.06
C PRO A 17 13.37 -2.51 7.98
N PHE A 18 14.47 -1.86 8.40
CA PHE A 18 15.60 -1.63 7.49
C PHE A 18 16.26 -2.97 7.16
N VAL A 19 16.10 -3.42 5.91
CA VAL A 19 16.58 -4.73 5.45
C VAL A 19 17.75 -4.66 4.47
N ARG A 20 18.26 -3.47 4.17
CA ARG A 20 19.31 -3.30 3.15
C ARG A 20 20.70 -3.57 3.75
N HIS A 21 21.39 -4.58 3.21
CA HIS A 21 22.70 -5.04 3.71
C HIS A 21 23.73 -5.16 2.57
N PRO A 22 24.35 -4.04 2.13
CA PRO A 22 25.30 -4.03 1.02
C PRO A 22 26.55 -4.92 1.22
N GLU A 23 26.85 -5.28 2.46
CA GLU A 23 27.94 -6.16 2.87
C GLU A 23 27.72 -7.64 2.51
N HIS A 24 26.48 -8.02 2.18
CA HIS A 24 26.11 -9.37 1.79
C HIS A 24 25.59 -9.40 0.36
N GLU A 25 26.16 -10.27 -0.49
CA GLU A 25 25.73 -10.41 -1.89
C GLU A 25 24.29 -10.96 -2.01
N PHE A 26 23.82 -11.70 -0.99
CA PHE A 26 22.46 -12.21 -0.92
C PHE A 26 21.97 -12.20 0.54
N PHE A 27 20.87 -11.49 0.80
CA PHE A 27 20.24 -11.41 2.12
C PHE A 27 18.73 -11.68 1.98
N ARG A 28 18.18 -12.59 2.78
CA ARG A 28 16.81 -13.10 2.55
C ARG A 28 15.76 -12.07 2.93
N GLU A 29 16.09 -11.17 3.83
CA GLU A 29 15.23 -10.13 4.36
C GLU A 29 14.99 -9.01 3.34
N GLU A 30 15.92 -8.80 2.39
CA GLU A 30 15.67 -7.91 1.24
C GLU A 30 14.55 -8.46 0.35
N ASN A 31 14.34 -9.79 0.31
CA ASN A 31 13.20 -10.36 -0.41
C ASN A 31 11.86 -9.91 0.16
N TRP A 32 11.76 -9.63 1.47
CA TRP A 32 10.53 -9.06 2.04
C TRP A 32 10.21 -7.70 1.42
N LEU A 33 11.22 -6.87 1.14
CA LEU A 33 11.00 -5.60 0.46
C LEU A 33 10.55 -5.82 -0.97
N PHE A 34 11.19 -6.75 -1.70
CA PHE A 34 10.82 -7.06 -3.07
C PHE A 34 9.40 -7.61 -3.17
N GLU A 35 9.03 -8.55 -2.30
CA GLU A 35 7.66 -9.09 -2.18
C GLU A 35 6.66 -7.98 -1.84
N ALA A 36 6.96 -7.12 -0.87
CA ALA A 36 6.09 -6.00 -0.52
C ALA A 36 5.86 -5.05 -1.71
N ILE A 37 6.91 -4.77 -2.50
CA ILE A 37 6.80 -3.96 -3.72
C ILE A 37 5.96 -4.67 -4.78
N SER A 38 6.29 -5.92 -5.12
CA SER A 38 5.67 -6.64 -6.25
C SER A 38 4.25 -7.09 -5.97
N GLU A 39 3.95 -7.48 -4.74
CA GLU A 39 2.68 -8.12 -4.37
C GLU A 39 1.72 -7.19 -3.62
N SER A 40 2.21 -6.07 -3.07
CA SER A 40 1.36 -5.12 -2.32
C SER A 40 1.38 -3.71 -2.89
N TYR A 41 2.52 -3.02 -2.91
CA TYR A 41 2.58 -1.59 -3.23
C TYR A 41 2.26 -1.30 -4.71
N VAL A 42 2.87 -2.05 -5.65
CA VAL A 42 2.58 -1.87 -7.07
C VAL A 42 1.13 -2.24 -7.40
N PRO A 43 0.57 -3.38 -6.95
CA PRO A 43 -0.84 -3.69 -7.13
C PRO A 43 -1.79 -2.64 -6.53
N LEU A 44 -1.49 -2.10 -5.34
CA LEU A 44 -2.27 -1.04 -4.72
C LEU A 44 -2.30 0.23 -5.59
N LEU A 45 -1.15 0.66 -6.10
CA LEU A 45 -1.05 1.81 -7.00
C LEU A 45 -1.81 1.58 -8.31
N GLN A 46 -1.76 0.37 -8.87
CA GLN A 46 -2.51 0.01 -10.08
C GLN A 46 -4.02 0.07 -9.86
N MET A 47 -4.50 -0.44 -8.71
CA MET A 47 -5.90 -0.34 -8.31
C MET A 47 -6.34 1.13 -8.16
N ILE A 48 -5.57 1.95 -7.44
CA ILE A 48 -5.85 3.38 -7.24
C ILE A 48 -5.95 4.09 -8.60
N ARG A 49 -4.98 3.87 -9.51
CA ARG A 49 -5.01 4.43 -10.87
C ARG A 49 -6.25 4.00 -11.65
N ARG A 50 -6.70 2.76 -11.50
CA ARG A 50 -7.94 2.27 -12.15
C ARG A 50 -9.19 2.98 -11.59
N LEU A 51 -9.25 3.24 -10.28
CA LEU A 51 -10.35 3.99 -9.66
C LEU A 51 -10.39 5.44 -10.16
N LEU A 52 -9.22 6.10 -10.23
CA LEU A 52 -9.09 7.45 -10.75
C LEU A 52 -9.54 7.54 -12.21
N ARG A 53 -9.09 6.62 -13.08
CA ARG A 53 -9.52 6.60 -14.50
C ARG A 53 -11.03 6.39 -14.68
N ARG A 54 -11.69 5.73 -13.73
CA ARG A 54 -13.14 5.50 -13.74
C ARG A 54 -13.93 6.63 -13.08
N GLY A 55 -13.27 7.68 -12.57
CA GLY A 55 -13.93 8.76 -11.84
C GLY A 55 -14.57 8.33 -10.52
N VAL A 56 -14.13 7.20 -9.93
CA VAL A 56 -14.67 6.72 -8.66
C VAL A 56 -14.15 7.61 -7.53
N ARG A 57 -15.05 8.17 -6.73
CA ARG A 57 -14.69 8.93 -5.52
C ARG A 57 -14.37 7.95 -4.38
N PHE A 58 -13.14 7.97 -3.88
CA PHE A 58 -12.69 7.19 -2.73
C PHE A 58 -11.78 8.03 -1.83
N LYS A 59 -11.61 7.59 -0.59
CA LYS A 59 -10.63 8.12 0.37
C LYS A 59 -9.88 6.95 1.01
N LEU A 60 -8.59 7.13 1.21
CA LEU A 60 -7.64 6.14 1.72
C LEU A 60 -6.54 6.91 2.44
N THR A 61 -6.09 6.40 3.58
CA THR A 61 -4.87 6.86 4.24
C THR A 61 -3.84 5.74 4.19
N LEU A 62 -2.61 6.05 3.76
CA LEU A 62 -1.48 5.12 3.78
C LEU A 62 -0.36 5.72 4.63
N SER A 63 0.00 5.03 5.70
CA SER A 63 1.21 5.28 6.49
C SER A 63 2.34 4.39 5.95
N VAL A 64 3.52 4.95 5.76
CA VAL A 64 4.72 4.25 5.27
C VAL A 64 5.85 4.50 6.26
N SER A 65 6.49 3.45 6.77
CA SER A 65 7.54 3.52 7.80
C SER A 65 8.59 2.43 7.66
#